data_AF-A0A0B8NZ76-F1
#
_entry.id   AF-A0A0B8NZ76-F1
#
_cell.length_a   1.000
_cell.length_b   1.000
_cell.length_c   1.000
_cell.angle_alpha   90.00
_cell.angle_beta   90.00
_cell.angle_gamma   90.00
#
_symmetry.space_group_name_H-M   'P 1'
#
loop_
_entity.id
_entity.type
_entity.pdbx_description
1 polymer ?
#
loop_
_entity_poly.entity_id
_entity_poly.type
_entity_poly.pdbx_seq_one_letter_code
_entity_poly.pdbx_strand_id
1 'polypeptide(L)' 'MLTAAAIGNVMGTSHPRVKAALPNNPVIGSNEDDAVAHYLEQHLLD' A
#
# COMPACT_ATOMS: atom_id res chain seq x y z
N MET A 1 3.10 3.70 11.95
CA MET A 1 2.52 4.63 10.95
C MET A 1 1.39 3.95 10.18
N LEU A 2 1.65 2.92 9.36
CA LEU A 2 0.61 2.22 8.58
C LEU A 2 -0.47 1.51 9.43
N THR A 3 -0.13 1.07 10.64
CA THR A 3 -1.08 0.48 11.59
C THR A 3 -1.98 1.49 12.29
N ALA A 4 -1.63 2.77 12.28
CA ALA A 4 -2.38 3.84 12.92
C ALA A 4 -3.33 4.54 11.94
N ALA A 5 -3.14 4.35 10.63
CA ALA A 5 -4.03 4.86 9.61
C ALA A 5 -5.27 3.97 9.48
N ALA A 6 -6.43 4.56 9.16
CA ALA A 6 -7.65 3.80 8.88
C ALA A 6 -7.49 2.84 7.70
N ILE A 7 -6.66 3.22 6.72
CA ILE A 7 -6.25 2.36 5.60
C ILE A 7 -4.73 2.50 5.46
N GLY A 8 -4.00 1.41 5.74
CA GLY A 8 -2.55 1.35 5.54
C GLY A 8 -2.22 0.39 4.42
N ASN A 9 -1.76 0.89 3.27
CA ASN A 9 -1.35 0.06 2.14
C ASN A 9 0.16 -0.20 2.16
N VAL A 10 0.56 -1.44 1.88
CA VAL A 10 1.96 -1.86 1.78
C VAL A 10 2.33 -1.97 0.31
N MET A 11 3.49 -1.44 -0.10
CA MET A 11 3.93 -1.57 -1.51
C MET A 11 4.33 -3.01 -1.82
N GLY A 12 4.11 -3.45 -3.06
CA GLY A 12 4.53 -4.76 -3.57
C GLY A 12 6.05 -4.94 -3.52
N THR A 13 6.80 -3.85 -3.64
CA THR A 13 8.26 -3.80 -3.53
C THR A 13 8.77 -3.63 -2.09
N SER A 14 7.88 -3.58 -1.09
CA SER A 14 8.27 -3.41 0.31
C SER A 14 9.14 -4.58 0.80
N HIS A 15 10.09 -4.25 1.68
CA HIS A 15 10.97 -5.24 2.29
C HIS A 15 10.15 -6.37 2.98
N PRO A 16 10.55 -7.65 2.86
CA PRO A 16 9.82 -8.78 3.44
C PRO A 16 9.45 -8.64 4.92
N ARG A 17 10.35 -8.10 5.75
CA ARG A 17 10.08 -7.78 7.17
C ARG A 17 8.88 -6.85 7.38
N VAL A 18 8.64 -5.89 6.48
CA VAL A 18 7.48 -4.99 6.57
C VAL A 18 6.19 -5.75 6.27
N LYS A 19 6.19 -6.60 5.24
CA LYS A 19 5.04 -7.46 4.91
C LYS A 19 4.74 -8.45 6.03
N ALA A 20 5.77 -9.02 6.66
CA ALA A 20 5.61 -9.92 7.80
C ALA A 20 5.12 -9.20 9.07
N ALA A 21 5.52 -7.94 9.28
CA ALA A 21 5.04 -7.13 10.40
C ALA A 21 3.60 -6.63 10.19
N LEU A 22 3.14 -6.53 8.94
CA LEU A 22 1.82 -6.03 8.53
C LEU A 22 1.09 -7.04 7.64
N PRO A 23 0.84 -8.28 8.10
CA PRO A 23 0.32 -9.35 7.25
C PRO A 23 -1.12 -9.13 6.79
N ASN A 24 -1.86 -8.28 7.49
CA ASN A 24 -3.27 -7.99 7.22
C ASN A 24 -3.47 -6.73 6.37
N ASN A 25 -2.40 -5.99 6.08
CA ASN A 25 -2.49 -4.76 5.31
C ASN A 25 -2.55 -5.09 3.81
N PRO A 26 -3.41 -4.39 3.02
CA PRO A 26 -3.46 -4.60 1.58
C PRO A 26 -2.10 -4.31 0.96
N VAL A 27 -1.65 -5.21 0.07
CA VAL A 27 -0.42 -5.01 -0.69
C VAL A 27 -0.80 -4.47 -2.06
N ILE A 28 -0.37 -3.25 -2.36
CA ILE A 28 -0.56 -2.60 -3.67
C ILE A 28 0.66 -2.85 -4.58
N GLY A 29 0.63 -2.33 -5.81
CA GLY A 29 1.66 -2.54 -6.83
C GLY A 29 3.04 -1.96 -6.49
N SER A 30 3.92 -1.93 -7.51
CA SER A 30 5.25 -1.33 -7.40
C SER A 30 5.15 0.19 -7.35
N ASN A 31 6.12 0.82 -6.68
CA ASN A 31 6.32 2.25 -6.76
C ASN A 31 6.79 2.69 -8.16
N GLU A 32 7.40 1.78 -8.94
CA GLU A 32 7.85 2.06 -10.31
C GLU A 32 6.67 2.19 -11.30
N ASP A 33 5.51 1.62 -10.95
CA ASP A 33 4.29 1.65 -11.78
C ASP A 33 3.31 2.73 -11.31
N ASP A 34 3.76 3.72 -10.52
CA ASP A 34 2.90 4.73 -9.90
C ASP A 34 1.67 4.14 -9.15
N ALA A 35 1.83 2.94 -8.57
CA ALA A 35 0.71 2.19 -7.99
C ALA A 35 -0.01 2.94 -6.85
N VAL A 36 0.66 3.88 -6.18
CA VAL A 36 0.02 4.75 -5.18
C VAL A 36 -0.94 5.72 -5.86
N ALA A 37 -0.52 6.38 -6.94
CA ALA A 37 -1.36 7.36 -7.65
C ALA A 37 -2.59 6.68 -8.25
N HIS A 38 -2.40 5.55 -8.95
CA HIS A 38 -3.51 4.77 -9.50
C HIS A 38 -4.46 4.25 -8.41
N TYR A 39 -3.94 3.85 -7.25
CA TYR A 39 -4.79 3.47 -6.13
C TYR A 39 -5.66 4.63 -5.64
N LEU A 40 -5.09 5.84 -5.53
CA LEU A 40 -5.83 7.04 -5.14
C LEU A 40 -6.86 7.43 -6.20
N GLU A 41 -6.52 7.40 -7.48
CA GLU A 41 -7.45 7.64 -8.59
C GLU A 41 -8.67 6.71 -8.50
N GLN A 42 -8.44 5.40 -8.35
CA GLN A 42 -9.53 4.41 -8.32
C GLN A 42 -10.46 4.49 -7.11
N HIS A 43 -9.99 5.07 -5.99
CA HIS A 43 -10.72 5.03 -4.71
C HIS A 43 -11.19 6.40 -4.23
N LEU A 44 -10.62 7.50 -4.73
CA LEU A 44 -10.83 8.84 -4.19
C LEU A 44 -11.12 9.91 -5.24
N LEU A 45 -10.91 9.62 -6.53
CA LEU A 45 -11.19 10.57 -7.60
C LEU A 45 -12.35 10.01 -8.45
N ASP A 46 -13.41 10.80 -8.56
CA ASP A 46 -14.55 10.54 -9.45
C ASP A 46 -14.23 10.96 -10.89
#